data_AF-A0A1H7UKK5-F1
#
_entry.id   AF-A0A1H7UKK5-F1
#
_cell.length_a   1.000
_cell.length_b   1.000
_cell.length_c   1.000
_cell.angle_alpha   90.00
_cell.angle_beta   90.00
_cell.angle_gamma   90.00
#
_symmetry.space_group_name_H-M   'P 1'
#
loop_
_entity.id
_entity.type
_entity.pdbx_description
1 polymer ?
#
loop_
_entity_poly.entity_id
_entity_poly.type
_entity_poly.pdbx_seq_one_letter_code
_entity_poly.pdbx_strand_id
1 'polypeptide(L)'
;MKQFFLLIAAILFYQSLPAQGILSAKLTGNNYVITAEGIKQLSTGNVISPRLVTTNYLVSHHEILQKIQEGFFIKKVSVTVPDDNLCITVAEAKAWLTLDETKLPTNGRMPLWQELVPTAQCTGVNKKVVNGICETGVQVWTRSVLNETTHIWRCYYVWRWSDGSQSIEYYVDNGAGCIL
;
A
#
# COMPACT_ATOMS: atom_id res chain seq x y z
N MET A 1 -50.47 8.05 64.38
CA MET A 1 -49.64 7.49 63.29
C MET A 1 -48.43 8.41 63.11
N LYS A 2 -47.24 7.91 63.52
CA LYS A 2 -45.84 8.25 63.14
C LYS A 2 -45.62 9.62 62.45
N GLN A 3 -45.04 10.66 63.07
CA GLN A 3 -43.62 10.86 63.44
C GLN A 3 -42.62 10.13 62.51
N PHE A 4 -41.81 10.85 61.73
CA PHE A 4 -40.36 10.61 61.53
C PHE A 4 -39.70 11.71 60.65
N PHE A 5 -38.85 12.52 61.29
CA PHE A 5 -37.56 13.09 60.87
C PHE A 5 -37.39 14.00 59.63
N LEU A 6 -37.12 15.28 59.95
CA LEU A 6 -36.05 16.12 59.37
C LEU A 6 -34.70 15.37 59.33
N LEU A 7 -33.88 15.61 58.30
CA LEU A 7 -32.46 16.03 58.39
C LEU A 7 -31.76 16.00 57.00
N ILE A 8 -31.18 17.16 56.66
CA ILE A 8 -29.78 17.35 56.21
C ILE A 8 -29.41 17.30 54.71
N ALA A 9 -28.67 18.38 54.39
CA ALA A 9 -27.61 18.60 53.40
C ALA A 9 -28.02 18.75 51.94
N ALA A 10 -27.88 19.94 51.34
CA ALA A 10 -26.62 20.63 51.05
C ALA A 10 -25.72 19.83 50.10
N ILE A 11 -26.07 19.82 48.82
CA ILE A 11 -25.11 19.76 47.70
C ILE A 11 -25.69 20.70 46.64
N LEU A 12 -25.39 22.00 46.71
CA LEU A 12 -24.29 22.62 45.98
C LEU A 12 -24.34 22.31 44.48
N PHE A 13 -24.72 23.34 43.71
CA PHE A 13 -23.94 23.81 42.56
C PHE A 13 -23.00 22.76 41.96
N TYR A 14 -23.55 21.85 41.15
CA TYR A 14 -22.79 21.27 40.06
C TYR A 14 -23.38 21.81 38.77
N GLN A 15 -22.91 23.02 38.44
CA GLN A 15 -22.81 23.44 37.06
C GLN A 15 -22.02 22.35 36.34
N SER A 16 -22.68 21.57 35.48
CA SER A 16 -21.96 20.79 34.49
C SER A 16 -21.31 21.79 33.54
N LEU A 17 -20.02 22.05 33.73
CA LEU A 17 -19.20 22.67 32.70
C LEU A 17 -19.41 21.88 31.41
N PRO A 18 -19.73 22.51 30.26
CA PRO A 18 -19.61 21.82 29.00
C PRO A 18 -18.14 21.39 28.89
N ALA A 19 -17.93 20.09 28.72
CA ALA A 19 -16.61 19.52 28.49
C ALA A 19 -15.95 20.27 27.32
N GLN A 20 -15.08 21.22 27.64
CA GLN A 20 -14.08 21.70 26.71
C GLN A 20 -13.09 20.56 26.54
N GLY A 21 -13.19 19.88 25.42
CA GLY A 21 -12.23 18.84 25.11
C GLY A 21 -12.64 18.05 23.90
N ILE A 22 -12.39 18.62 22.71
CA ILE A 22 -11.42 17.98 21.82
C ILE A 22 -10.56 19.11 21.26
N LEU A 23 -9.29 19.15 21.68
CA LEU A 23 -8.23 19.79 20.91
C LEU A 23 -8.33 19.22 19.50
N SER A 24 -8.81 20.03 18.56
CA SER A 24 -8.79 19.69 17.15
C SER A 24 -7.33 19.67 16.71
N ALA A 25 -6.65 18.56 16.97
CA ALA A 25 -5.36 18.26 16.39
C ALA A 25 -5.62 17.96 14.92
N LYS A 26 -5.46 18.98 14.08
CA LYS A 26 -5.37 18.84 12.63
C LYS A 26 -4.11 18.04 12.32
N LEU A 27 -4.19 16.72 12.40
CA LEU A 27 -3.17 15.83 11.86
C LEU A 27 -3.47 15.60 10.38
N THR A 28 -2.76 16.36 9.56
CA THR A 28 -2.66 16.18 8.12
C THR A 28 -1.80 14.94 7.88
N GLY A 29 -2.40 13.75 7.91
CA GLY A 29 -1.70 12.49 7.71
C GLY A 29 -2.68 11.35 7.44
N ASN A 30 -2.82 10.99 6.18
CA ASN A 30 -3.70 9.92 5.73
C ASN A 30 -3.22 8.58 6.36
N ASN A 31 -4.11 7.85 7.04
CA ASN A 31 -4.04 6.41 7.41
C ASN A 31 -4.02 6.02 8.91
N TYR A 32 -4.33 6.91 9.85
CA TYR A 32 -4.54 6.54 11.25
C TYR A 32 -5.99 6.76 11.69
N VAL A 33 -6.57 5.78 12.38
CA VAL A 33 -7.85 5.95 13.07
C VAL A 33 -7.56 5.99 14.56
N ILE A 34 -7.88 7.13 15.16
CA ILE A 34 -7.82 7.31 16.61
C ILE A 34 -9.16 6.85 17.17
N THR A 35 -9.13 5.80 17.98
CA THR A 35 -10.31 5.35 18.74
C THR A 35 -10.12 5.72 20.21
N ALA A 36 -11.21 5.70 21.00
CA ALA A 36 -11.12 5.94 22.45
C ALA A 36 -10.20 4.92 23.18
N GLU A 37 -9.87 3.80 22.53
CA GLU A 37 -8.99 2.75 23.03
C GLU A 37 -7.51 2.96 22.64
N GLY A 38 -7.19 3.94 21.79
CA GLY A 38 -5.84 4.22 21.31
C GLY A 38 -5.74 4.41 19.79
N ILE A 39 -4.48 4.60 19.33
CA ILE A 39 -4.14 4.79 17.92
C ILE A 39 -4.02 3.40 17.28
N LYS A 40 -4.91 3.08 16.33
CA LYS A 40 -4.81 1.85 15.53
C LYS A 40 -4.40 2.23 14.10
N GLN A 41 -3.32 1.63 13.62
CA GLN A 41 -2.88 1.77 12.23
C GLN A 41 -3.84 0.95 11.36
N LEU A 42 -4.45 1.58 10.35
CA LEU A 42 -5.31 0.86 9.40
C LEU A 42 -4.42 -0.02 8.51
N SER A 43 -4.26 -1.28 8.88
CA SER A 43 -3.78 -2.32 7.97
C SER A 43 -4.92 -2.68 7.03
N THR A 44 -5.05 -1.96 5.94
CA THR A 44 -5.85 -2.39 4.80
C THR A 44 -5.03 -3.43 4.03
N GLY A 45 -5.47 -4.68 4.06
CA GLY A 45 -5.03 -5.67 3.06
C GLY A 45 -5.34 -5.12 1.66
N ASN A 46 -4.37 -5.19 0.76
CA ASN A 46 -4.36 -4.59 -0.58
C ASN A 46 -4.31 -3.05 -0.61
N VAL A 47 -3.23 -2.47 -0.07
CA VAL A 47 -2.77 -1.17 -0.52
C VAL A 47 -1.69 -1.39 -1.57
N ILE A 48 -2.05 -1.31 -2.85
CA ILE A 48 -1.10 -0.80 -3.85
C ILE A 48 -0.71 0.57 -3.31
N SER A 49 0.46 0.67 -2.68
CA SER A 49 0.92 1.85 -1.95
C SER A 49 0.64 3.12 -2.75
N PRO A 50 -0.31 3.99 -2.36
CA PRO A 50 -0.32 5.35 -2.85
C PRO A 50 0.74 6.07 -2.01
N ARG A 51 2.03 5.70 -2.19
CA ARG A 51 3.12 6.52 -1.67
C ARG A 51 3.04 7.79 -2.51
N LEU A 52 2.47 8.84 -1.92
CA LEU A 52 2.63 10.22 -2.35
C LEU A 52 4.12 10.41 -2.61
N VAL A 53 4.48 10.37 -3.89
CA VAL A 53 5.86 10.40 -4.34
C VAL A 53 6.33 11.83 -4.11
N THR A 54 6.94 12.09 -2.97
CA THR A 54 7.96 13.13 -2.92
C THR A 54 9.06 12.64 -3.85
N THR A 55 9.06 13.08 -5.11
CA THR A 55 9.89 12.52 -6.20
C THR A 55 11.38 12.83 -6.12
N ASN A 56 11.80 13.60 -5.12
CA ASN A 56 13.13 14.21 -5.07
C ASN A 56 13.86 13.93 -3.75
N TYR A 57 14.07 12.66 -3.39
CA TYR A 57 14.95 12.29 -2.28
C TYR A 57 15.96 11.22 -2.68
N LEU A 58 17.08 11.18 -1.95
CA LEU A 58 18.12 10.16 -2.09
C LEU A 58 17.62 8.84 -1.51
N VAL A 59 17.96 7.74 -2.17
CA VAL A 59 17.45 6.41 -1.83
C VAL A 59 18.47 5.64 -1.02
N SER A 60 18.07 5.09 0.11
CA SER A 60 18.94 4.24 0.94
C SER A 60 19.01 2.79 0.46
N HIS A 61 20.06 2.06 0.82
CA HIS A 61 20.17 0.62 0.53
C HIS A 61 19.00 -0.17 1.13
N HIS A 62 18.61 0.13 2.37
CA HIS A 62 17.43 -0.46 3.01
C HIS A 62 16.15 -0.30 2.18
N GLU A 63 15.89 0.90 1.65
CA GLU A 63 14.70 1.15 0.80
C GLU A 63 14.76 0.37 -0.53
N ILE A 64 15.96 0.24 -1.13
CA ILE A 64 16.14 -0.59 -2.32
C ILE A 64 15.82 -2.05 -2.01
N LEU A 65 16.30 -2.57 -0.87
CA LEU A 65 16.03 -3.94 -0.45
C LEU A 65 14.52 -4.18 -0.26
N GLN A 66 13.82 -3.26 0.40
CA GLN A 66 12.35 -3.31 0.53
C GLN A 66 11.66 -3.35 -0.84
N LYS A 67 12.08 -2.52 -1.81
CA LYS A 67 11.50 -2.52 -3.16
C LYS A 67 11.83 -3.72 -4.02
N ILE A 68 12.96 -4.37 -3.78
CA ILE A 68 13.24 -5.67 -4.38
C ILE A 68 12.25 -6.72 -3.84
N GLN A 69 11.99 -6.72 -2.53
CA GLN A 69 11.03 -7.64 -1.90
C GLN A 69 9.58 -7.39 -2.37
N GLU A 70 9.22 -6.14 -2.61
CA GLU A 70 7.93 -5.75 -3.21
C GLU A 70 7.85 -6.06 -4.72
N GLY A 71 8.95 -6.43 -5.37
CA GLY A 71 9.00 -6.70 -6.82
C GLY A 71 9.04 -5.47 -7.71
N PHE A 72 9.28 -4.28 -7.16
CA PHE A 72 9.42 -3.03 -7.93
C PHE A 72 10.76 -2.98 -8.69
N PHE A 73 11.84 -3.40 -8.05
CA PHE A 73 13.15 -3.53 -8.68
C PHE A 73 13.52 -5.00 -8.93
N ILE A 74 14.11 -5.26 -10.09
CA ILE A 74 14.72 -6.56 -10.39
C ILE A 74 16.19 -6.49 -9.96
N LYS A 75 16.57 -7.34 -9.02
CA LYS A 75 17.96 -7.52 -8.60
C LYS A 75 18.73 -8.36 -9.64
N LYS A 76 19.95 -7.95 -9.99
CA LYS A 76 20.86 -8.76 -10.82
C LYS A 76 21.31 -10.03 -10.09
N VAL A 77 21.62 -11.07 -10.86
CA VAL A 77 22.05 -12.38 -10.32
C VAL A 77 23.34 -12.24 -9.51
N SER A 78 23.44 -13.02 -8.43
CA SER A 78 24.64 -13.09 -7.56
C SER A 78 25.03 -11.80 -6.84
N VAL A 79 24.12 -10.83 -6.75
CA VAL A 79 24.34 -9.61 -5.98
C VAL A 79 23.72 -9.70 -4.59
N THR A 80 24.46 -9.25 -3.58
CA THR A 80 23.97 -8.96 -2.24
C THR A 80 23.82 -7.46 -2.09
N VAL A 81 22.60 -6.98 -1.83
CA VAL A 81 22.34 -5.58 -1.49
C VAL A 81 22.50 -5.45 0.03
N PRO A 82 23.38 -4.56 0.53
CA PRO A 82 23.52 -4.31 1.95
C PRO A 82 22.19 -3.86 2.58
N ASP A 83 21.94 -4.24 3.83
CA ASP A 83 20.81 -3.74 4.61
C ASP A 83 21.31 -2.66 5.57
N ASP A 84 21.58 -1.46 5.02
CA ASP A 84 22.03 -0.30 5.77
C ASP A 84 21.33 0.99 5.29
N ASN A 85 21.60 2.09 5.99
CA ASN A 85 21.00 3.39 5.71
C ASN A 85 21.87 4.28 4.81
N LEU A 86 22.89 3.73 4.14
CA LEU A 86 23.71 4.50 3.20
C LEU A 86 22.92 4.73 1.91
N CYS A 87 23.13 5.90 1.30
CA CYS A 87 22.52 6.24 0.03
C CYS A 87 23.19 5.47 -1.11
N ILE A 88 22.39 4.89 -1.99
CA ILE A 88 22.89 4.14 -3.14
C ILE A 88 23.64 5.07 -4.09
N THR A 89 24.80 4.65 -4.57
CA THR A 89 25.55 5.34 -5.63
C THR A 89 25.08 4.90 -7.02
N VAL A 90 25.46 5.66 -8.07
CA VAL A 90 25.18 5.27 -9.46
C VAL A 90 25.84 3.93 -9.81
N ALA A 91 27.07 3.71 -9.34
CA ALA A 91 27.81 2.47 -9.59
C ALA A 91 27.12 1.26 -8.96
N GLU A 92 26.66 1.39 -7.71
CA GLU A 92 25.91 0.35 -7.00
C GLU A 92 24.55 0.09 -7.65
N ALA A 93 23.78 1.14 -8.00
CA ALA A 93 22.50 0.99 -8.69
C ALA A 93 22.65 0.20 -10.00
N LYS A 94 23.68 0.50 -10.80
CA LYS A 94 24.00 -0.25 -12.02
C LYS A 94 24.47 -1.67 -11.73
N ALA A 95 25.24 -1.88 -10.66
CA ALA A 95 25.74 -3.20 -10.30
C ALA A 95 24.62 -4.12 -9.78
N TRP A 96 23.66 -3.57 -9.05
CA TRP A 96 22.70 -4.36 -8.29
C TRP A 96 21.34 -4.51 -8.96
N LEU A 97 20.93 -3.52 -9.75
CA LEU A 97 19.56 -3.42 -10.25
C LEU A 97 19.53 -3.43 -11.78
N THR A 98 18.43 -3.92 -12.34
CA THR A 98 18.11 -3.82 -13.76
C THR A 98 17.30 -2.53 -13.98
N LEU A 99 18.00 -1.45 -14.36
CA LEU A 99 17.45 -0.09 -14.54
C LEU A 99 17.61 0.42 -15.97
N ASP A 100 16.86 1.46 -16.34
CA ASP A 100 17.11 2.31 -17.50
C ASP A 100 18.25 3.29 -17.16
N GLU A 101 19.47 2.92 -17.58
CA GLU A 101 20.67 3.70 -17.31
C GLU A 101 20.64 5.11 -17.94
N THR A 102 19.76 5.39 -18.91
CA THR A 102 19.62 6.72 -19.51
C THR A 102 18.98 7.73 -18.56
N LYS A 103 18.34 7.25 -17.48
CA LYS A 103 17.70 8.08 -16.45
C LYS A 103 18.62 8.39 -15.27
N LEU A 104 19.75 7.69 -15.16
CA LEU A 104 20.70 7.89 -14.08
C LEU A 104 21.48 9.20 -14.27
N PRO A 105 21.86 9.89 -13.18
CA PRO A 105 22.62 11.12 -13.28
C PRO A 105 24.01 10.88 -13.88
N THR A 106 24.42 11.77 -14.79
CA THR A 106 25.73 11.73 -15.47
C THR A 106 26.80 12.56 -14.76
N ASN A 107 26.41 13.43 -13.83
CA ASN A 107 27.31 14.36 -13.12
C ASN A 107 27.95 13.75 -11.85
N GLY A 108 27.91 12.43 -11.70
CA GLY A 108 28.52 11.73 -10.56
C GLY A 108 27.79 11.89 -9.22
N ARG A 109 26.66 12.60 -9.17
CA ARG A 109 25.85 12.68 -7.95
C ARG A 109 25.12 11.36 -7.69
N MET A 110 24.71 11.16 -6.44
CA MET A 110 23.83 10.05 -6.08
C MET A 110 22.46 10.17 -6.78
N PRO A 111 21.89 9.07 -7.28
CA PRO A 111 20.57 9.06 -7.93
C PRO A 111 19.46 9.41 -6.93
N LEU A 112 18.48 10.17 -7.42
CA LEU A 112 17.21 10.37 -6.74
C LEU A 112 16.26 9.21 -7.03
N TRP A 113 15.24 9.03 -6.19
CA TRP A 113 14.22 8.00 -6.37
C TRP A 113 13.62 7.94 -7.79
N GLN A 114 13.24 9.09 -8.35
CA GLN A 114 12.64 9.18 -9.68
C GLN A 114 13.56 8.77 -10.84
N GLU A 115 14.86 8.65 -10.58
CA GLU A 115 15.88 8.34 -11.58
C GLU A 115 16.24 6.86 -11.60
N LEU A 116 15.91 6.15 -10.52
CA LEU A 116 15.99 4.70 -10.45
C LEU A 116 14.77 4.10 -11.17
N VAL A 117 14.75 4.23 -12.49
CA VAL A 117 13.68 3.71 -13.34
C VAL A 117 13.99 2.26 -13.72
N PRO A 118 13.18 1.27 -13.32
CA PRO A 118 13.37 -0.12 -13.76
C PRO A 118 13.30 -0.23 -15.29
N THR A 119 14.20 -1.00 -15.92
CA THR A 119 14.23 -1.16 -17.39
C THR A 119 12.97 -1.85 -17.92
N ALA A 120 12.37 -2.71 -17.09
CA ALA A 120 11.05 -3.26 -17.33
C ALA A 120 10.11 -2.63 -16.29
N GLN A 121 9.35 -1.61 -16.70
CA GLN A 121 8.20 -1.17 -15.91
C GLN A 121 7.17 -2.29 -15.92
N CYS A 122 7.30 -3.22 -14.98
CA CYS A 122 6.31 -4.26 -14.75
C CYS A 122 5.21 -3.71 -13.85
N THR A 123 4.62 -2.62 -14.32
CA THR A 123 3.58 -1.87 -13.65
C THR A 123 2.24 -2.18 -14.32
N GLY A 124 1.21 -2.36 -13.50
CA GLY A 124 -0.11 -2.77 -13.97
C GLY A 124 -0.56 -4.05 -13.31
N VAL A 125 -1.88 -4.15 -13.07
CA VAL A 125 -2.49 -5.27 -12.34
C VAL A 125 -2.26 -6.64 -13.02
N ASN A 126 -2.04 -6.62 -14.33
CA ASN A 126 -1.79 -7.80 -15.16
C ASN A 126 -0.30 -7.98 -15.50
N LYS A 127 0.62 -7.25 -14.87
CA LYS A 127 2.06 -7.33 -15.15
C LYS A 127 2.79 -8.00 -13.98
N LYS A 128 3.70 -8.93 -14.29
CA LYS A 128 4.59 -9.55 -13.30
C LYS A 128 5.94 -9.87 -13.94
N VAL A 129 7.02 -9.66 -13.19
CA VAL A 129 8.35 -10.10 -13.62
C VAL A 129 8.47 -11.59 -13.38
N VAL A 130 8.67 -12.35 -14.44
CA VAL A 130 8.97 -13.78 -14.40
C VAL A 130 10.33 -14.00 -15.08
N ASN A 131 11.28 -14.61 -14.36
CA ASN A 131 12.63 -14.88 -14.86
C ASN A 131 13.34 -13.64 -15.46
N GLY A 132 13.10 -12.45 -14.88
CA GLY A 132 13.69 -11.18 -15.34
C GLY A 132 13.00 -10.54 -16.55
N ILE A 133 11.95 -11.16 -17.08
CA ILE A 133 11.13 -10.62 -18.17
C ILE A 133 9.81 -10.14 -17.59
N CYS A 134 9.38 -8.94 -17.94
CA CYS A 134 8.04 -8.50 -17.60
C CYS A 134 7.02 -9.16 -18.51
N GLU A 135 6.18 -9.99 -17.91
CA GLU A 135 5.11 -10.69 -18.62
C GLU A 135 3.76 -10.03 -18.37
N THR A 136 2.88 -10.17 -19.36
CA THR A 136 1.46 -9.88 -19.20
C THR A 136 0.77 -11.18 -18.83
N GLY A 137 0.09 -11.19 -17.70
CA GLY A 137 -0.68 -12.34 -17.27
C GLY A 137 -1.84 -12.61 -18.22
N VAL A 138 -2.26 -13.86 -18.31
CA VAL A 138 -3.47 -14.27 -19.00
C VAL A 138 -4.63 -14.18 -18.03
N GLN A 139 -5.71 -13.49 -18.43
CA GLN A 139 -6.93 -13.43 -17.62
C GLN A 139 -7.63 -14.78 -17.65
N VAL A 140 -7.94 -15.31 -16.47
CA VAL A 140 -8.66 -16.58 -16.32
C VAL A 140 -9.87 -16.35 -15.42
N TRP A 141 -11.06 -16.58 -15.95
CA TRP A 141 -12.30 -16.51 -15.18
C TRP A 141 -12.34 -17.65 -14.16
N THR A 142 -12.66 -17.34 -12.91
CA THR A 142 -12.71 -18.32 -11.81
C THR A 142 -14.14 -18.68 -11.45
N ARG A 143 -15.07 -17.71 -11.48
CA ARG A 143 -16.48 -17.89 -11.16
C ARG A 143 -17.33 -16.70 -11.60
N SER A 144 -18.65 -16.91 -11.67
CA SER A 144 -19.65 -15.85 -11.88
C SER A 144 -20.78 -15.97 -10.87
N VAL A 145 -21.25 -14.84 -10.33
CA VAL A 145 -22.33 -14.78 -9.34
C VAL A 145 -23.40 -13.81 -9.85
N LEU A 146 -24.63 -14.27 -10.03
CA LEU A 146 -25.77 -13.41 -10.39
C LEU A 146 -26.24 -12.64 -9.15
N ASN A 147 -26.38 -11.32 -9.28
CA ASN A 147 -27.13 -10.53 -8.33
C ASN A 147 -28.61 -10.54 -8.75
N GLU A 148 -29.44 -11.29 -8.03
CA GLU A 148 -30.88 -11.45 -8.33
C GLU A 148 -31.66 -10.13 -8.31
N THR A 149 -31.21 -9.12 -7.56
CA THR A 149 -31.90 -7.83 -7.45
C THR A 149 -31.63 -6.94 -8.65
N THR A 150 -30.38 -6.91 -9.12
CA THR A 150 -29.97 -6.04 -10.24
C THR A 150 -29.95 -6.75 -11.58
N HIS A 151 -30.09 -8.08 -11.59
CA HIS A 151 -29.87 -8.96 -12.74
C HIS A 151 -28.51 -8.73 -13.43
N ILE A 152 -27.48 -8.32 -12.67
CA ILE A 152 -26.11 -8.14 -13.14
C ILE A 152 -25.23 -9.29 -12.61
N TRP A 153 -24.40 -9.86 -13.48
CA TRP A 153 -23.43 -10.89 -13.11
C TRP A 153 -22.15 -10.24 -12.61
N ARG A 154 -21.69 -10.64 -11.42
CA ARG A 154 -20.34 -10.36 -10.94
C ARG A 154 -19.41 -11.49 -11.33
N CYS A 155 -18.47 -11.22 -12.22
CA CYS A 155 -17.52 -12.19 -12.72
C CYS A 155 -16.16 -12.00 -12.08
N TYR A 156 -15.61 -13.08 -11.56
CA TYR A 156 -14.34 -13.10 -10.86
C TYR A 156 -13.25 -13.68 -11.76
N TYR A 157 -12.05 -13.11 -11.70
CA TYR A 157 -10.91 -13.55 -12.51
C TYR A 157 -9.59 -13.40 -11.77
N VAL A 158 -8.59 -14.15 -12.24
CA VAL A 158 -7.19 -14.02 -11.84
C VAL A 158 -6.32 -13.82 -13.08
N TRP A 159 -5.16 -13.20 -12.91
CA TRP A 159 -4.09 -13.21 -13.91
C TRP A 159 -3.17 -14.40 -13.63
N ARG A 160 -2.82 -15.19 -14.65
CA ARG A 160 -1.83 -16.26 -14.56
C ARG A 160 -0.59 -15.94 -15.40
N TRP A 161 0.59 -16.26 -14.88
CA TRP A 161 1.87 -16.02 -15.57
C TRP A 161 2.60 -17.33 -15.91
N SER A 162 3.69 -17.24 -16.68
CA SER A 162 4.40 -18.42 -17.21
C SER A 162 5.07 -19.27 -16.13
N ASP A 163 5.33 -18.70 -14.94
CA ASP A 163 5.85 -19.41 -13.75
C ASP A 163 4.79 -20.23 -13.01
N GLY A 164 3.54 -20.24 -13.48
CA GLY A 164 2.42 -20.93 -12.84
C GLY A 164 1.82 -20.18 -11.65
N SER A 165 2.36 -19.02 -11.28
CA SER A 165 1.76 -18.17 -10.26
C SER A 165 0.48 -17.50 -10.75
N GLN A 166 -0.32 -17.01 -9.81
CA GLN A 166 -1.52 -16.24 -10.11
C GLN A 166 -1.67 -15.02 -9.21
N SER A 167 -2.43 -14.04 -9.67
CA SER A 167 -2.77 -12.85 -8.89
C SER A 167 -3.78 -13.18 -7.78
N ILE A 168 -4.08 -12.18 -6.97
CA ILE A 168 -5.35 -12.18 -6.21
C ILE A 168 -6.55 -12.21 -7.16
N GLU A 169 -7.72 -12.53 -6.62
CA GLU A 169 -8.97 -12.52 -7.37
C GLU A 169 -9.50 -11.09 -7.52
N TYR A 170 -9.80 -10.71 -8.76
CA TYR A 170 -10.46 -9.47 -9.14
C TYR A 170 -11.89 -9.75 -9.60
N TYR A 171 -12.70 -8.70 -9.76
CA TYR A 171 -14.04 -8.84 -10.33
C TYR A 171 -14.38 -7.71 -11.30
N VAL A 172 -15.31 -8.01 -12.21
CA VAL A 172 -16.04 -7.04 -13.02
C VAL A 172 -17.53 -7.38 -13.02
N ASP A 173 -18.35 -6.36 -13.14
CA ASP A 173 -19.80 -6.50 -13.28
C ASP A 173 -20.15 -6.53 -14.79
N ASN A 174 -20.95 -7.50 -15.22
CA ASN A 174 -21.31 -7.76 -16.62
C ASN A 174 -22.81 -8.07 -16.75
N GLY A 175 -23.45 -7.62 -17.83
CA GLY A 175 -24.86 -7.92 -18.10
C GLY A 175 -25.12 -9.38 -18.48
N ALA A 176 -24.07 -10.11 -18.90
CA ALA A 176 -24.11 -11.54 -19.14
C ALA A 176 -23.16 -12.29 -18.19
N GLY A 177 -23.43 -13.56 -17.93
CA GLY A 177 -22.49 -14.44 -17.22
C GLY A 177 -21.16 -14.54 -17.96
N CYS A 178 -20.08 -14.79 -17.23
CA CYS A 178 -18.76 -14.94 -17.84
C CYS A 178 -18.51 -16.40 -18.23
N ILE A 179 -17.98 -16.59 -19.44
CA ILE A 179 -17.64 -17.91 -19.96
C ILE A 179 -16.37 -18.39 -19.26
N LEU A 180 -16.47 -19.51 -18.56
CA LEU A 180 -15.38 -20.21 -17.88
C LEU A 180 -14.63 -21.13 -18.87
#